data_AF-A0A5K1AP20-F1
#
_entry.id   AF-A0A5K1AP20-F1
#
_cell.length_a   1.000
_cell.length_b   1.000
_cell.length_c   1.000
_cell.angle_alpha   90.00
_cell.angle_beta   90.00
_cell.angle_gamma   90.00
#
_symmetry.space_group_name_H-M   'P 1'
#
loop_
_entity.id
_entity.type
_entity.pdbx_description
1 polymer ?
#
loop_
_entity_poly.entity_id
_entity_poly.type
_entity_poly.pdbx_seq_one_letter_code
_entity_poly.pdbx_strand_id
1 'polypeptide(L)'
;GWLFDATKLVNPLFALLDPETAHRLAISAAARGFIPREKRPDPSILEVEVWGQKFSNPLGLAAGYDKNAEAVESLLGLGFSFIEVGSVTPIPQEGTQKPCIFRIPLE
;
A
#
# COMPACT_ATOMS: atom_id res chain seq x y z
N GLY A 1 -17.80 -2.47 -0.27
CA GLY A 1 -18.15 -2.37 -1.71
C GLY A 1 -17.64 -3.60 -2.41
N TRP A 2 -18.18 -3.99 -3.58
CA TRP A 2 -17.92 -5.31 -4.16
C TRP A 2 -16.43 -5.65 -4.35
N LEU A 3 -15.57 -4.67 -4.67
CA LEU A 3 -14.12 -4.86 -4.73
C LEU A 3 -13.51 -5.23 -3.36
N PHE A 4 -13.95 -4.60 -2.27
CA PHE A 4 -13.51 -4.99 -0.92
C PHE A 4 -13.93 -6.42 -0.57
N ASP A 5 -15.13 -6.85 -0.98
CA ASP A 5 -15.56 -8.22 -0.74
C ASP A 5 -14.79 -9.22 -1.60
N ALA A 6 -14.48 -8.86 -2.86
CA ALA A 6 -13.60 -9.64 -3.72
C ALA A 6 -12.20 -9.81 -3.10
N THR A 7 -11.63 -8.78 -2.47
CA THR A 7 -10.31 -8.91 -1.82
C THR A 7 -10.27 -9.95 -0.71
N LYS A 8 -11.39 -10.25 -0.03
CA LYS A 8 -11.43 -11.34 0.98
C LYS A 8 -11.20 -12.73 0.36
N LEU A 9 -11.63 -12.92 -0.90
CA LEU A 9 -11.44 -14.15 -1.64
C LEU A 9 -10.07 -14.21 -2.34
N VAL A 10 -9.60 -13.06 -2.85
CA VAL A 10 -8.36 -12.99 -3.63
C VAL A 10 -7.12 -12.91 -2.72
N ASN A 11 -7.17 -12.21 -1.59
CA ASN A 11 -6.02 -12.03 -0.69
C ASN A 11 -5.38 -13.34 -0.20
N PRO A 12 -6.13 -14.40 0.17
CA PRO A 12 -5.55 -15.70 0.50
C PRO A 12 -4.71 -16.30 -0.64
N LEU A 13 -5.07 -16.05 -1.90
CA LEU A 13 -4.31 -16.53 -3.06
C LEU A 13 -2.96 -15.82 -3.20
N PHE A 14 -2.86 -14.55 -2.78
CA PHE A 14 -1.59 -13.84 -2.74
C PHE A 14 -0.60 -14.45 -1.74
N ALA A 15 -1.07 -15.21 -0.74
CA ALA A 15 -0.19 -15.94 0.19
C ALA A 15 0.49 -17.15 -0.47
N LEU A 16 -0.08 -17.67 -1.57
CA LEU A 16 0.49 -18.77 -2.35
C LEU A 16 1.58 -18.32 -3.33
N LEU A 17 1.68 -17.01 -3.59
CA LEU A 17 2.68 -16.42 -4.46
C LEU A 17 3.95 -16.07 -3.67
N ASP A 18 5.08 -16.05 -4.37
CA ASP A 18 6.30 -15.39 -3.88
C ASP A 18 5.96 -13.94 -3.45
N PRO A 19 6.42 -13.48 -2.26
CA PRO A 19 6.07 -12.16 -1.73
C PRO A 19 6.42 -11.00 -2.65
N GLU A 20 7.53 -11.08 -3.38
CA GLU A 20 7.94 -10.01 -4.28
C GLU A 20 7.03 -9.97 -5.53
N THR A 21 6.66 -11.14 -6.04
CA THR A 21 5.69 -11.27 -7.14
C THR A 21 4.31 -10.76 -6.73
N ALA A 22 3.85 -11.16 -5.54
CA ALA A 22 2.59 -10.69 -4.95
C ALA A 22 2.57 -9.16 -4.83
N HIS A 23 3.64 -8.59 -4.30
CA HIS A 23 3.78 -7.15 -4.13
C HIS A 23 3.75 -6.40 -5.48
N ARG A 24 4.53 -6.86 -6.47
CA ARG A 24 4.53 -6.24 -7.81
C ARG A 24 3.16 -6.30 -8.47
N LEU A 25 2.43 -7.41 -8.30
CA LEU A 25 1.07 -7.54 -8.81
C LEU A 25 0.11 -6.55 -8.11
N ALA A 26 0.23 -6.39 -6.80
CA ALA A 26 -0.58 -5.43 -6.04
C ALA A 26 -0.33 -3.98 -6.48
N ILE A 27 0.93 -3.55 -6.62
CA ILE A 27 1.28 -2.21 -7.13
C ILE A 27 0.77 -2.02 -8.55
N SER A 28 0.97 -3.02 -9.42
CA SER A 28 0.49 -3.01 -10.81
C SER A 28 -1.04 -2.88 -10.91
N ALA A 29 -1.78 -3.54 -10.01
CA ALA A 29 -3.23 -3.43 -9.92
C ALA A 29 -3.65 -2.04 -9.40
N ALA A 30 -2.97 -1.54 -8.37
CA ALA A 30 -3.22 -0.21 -7.80
C ALA A 30 -2.95 0.92 -8.80
N ALA A 31 -1.84 0.86 -9.54
CA ALA A 31 -1.50 1.81 -10.61
C ALA A 31 -2.56 1.86 -11.72
N ARG A 32 -3.30 0.77 -11.93
CA ARG A 32 -4.42 0.67 -12.89
C ARG A 32 -5.79 0.96 -12.27
N GLY A 33 -5.85 1.28 -10.98
CA GLY A 33 -7.10 1.53 -10.26
C GLY A 33 -7.93 0.27 -9.96
N PHE A 34 -7.36 -0.93 -10.09
CA PHE A 34 -8.01 -2.21 -9.76
C PHE A 34 -7.90 -2.56 -8.27
N ILE A 35 -8.03 -1.56 -7.41
CA ILE A 35 -8.08 -1.75 -5.97
C ILE A 35 -9.35 -1.10 -5.41
N PRO A 36 -9.85 -1.57 -4.26
CA PRO A 36 -11.00 -0.95 -3.63
C PRO A 36 -10.72 0.52 -3.29
N ARG A 37 -11.76 1.34 -3.26
CA ARG A 37 -11.67 2.74 -2.83
C ARG A 37 -12.61 2.97 -1.66
N GLU A 38 -12.09 3.49 -0.55
CA GLU A 38 -12.90 3.92 0.58
C GLU A 38 -13.63 5.21 0.19
N LYS A 39 -14.93 5.25 0.48
CA LYS A 39 -15.82 6.37 0.12
C LYS A 39 -16.46 7.01 1.35
N ARG A 40 -16.40 6.34 2.49
CA ARG A 40 -16.90 6.88 3.75
C ARG A 40 -15.96 7.98 4.22
N PRO A 41 -16.48 9.11 4.71
CA PRO A 41 -15.64 10.12 5.35
C PRO A 41 -15.05 9.56 6.64
N ASP A 42 -13.84 9.99 6.96
CA ASP A 42 -13.22 9.70 8.25
C ASP A 42 -14.01 10.37 9.38
N PRO A 43 -14.28 9.68 10.51
CA PRO A 43 -14.83 10.31 11.69
C PRO A 43 -13.91 11.42 12.22
N SER A 44 -14.47 12.58 12.57
CA SER A 44 -13.70 13.74 13.06
C SER A 44 -12.86 13.46 14.31
N ILE A 45 -13.24 12.46 15.13
CA ILE A 45 -12.48 12.01 16.30
C ILE A 45 -11.11 11.41 15.93
N LEU A 46 -10.91 11.01 14.68
CA LEU A 46 -9.64 10.48 14.19
C LEU A 46 -8.70 11.57 13.66
N GLU A 47 -9.15 12.83 13.53
CA GLU A 47 -8.29 13.92 13.04
C GLU A 47 -7.09 14.12 13.99
N VAL A 48 -5.89 14.20 13.41
CA VAL A 48 -4.66 14.46 14.15
C VAL A 48 -3.84 15.56 13.49
N GLU A 49 -3.13 16.34 14.30
CA GLU A 49 -2.20 17.37 13.84
C GLU A 49 -0.77 16.99 14.23
N VAL A 50 0.14 16.96 13.26
CA VAL A 50 1.56 16.67 13.46
C VAL A 50 2.37 17.69 12.69
N TRP A 51 3.28 18.39 13.37
CA TRP A 51 4.13 19.44 12.77
C TRP A 51 3.35 20.52 11.99
N GLY A 52 2.16 20.89 12.48
CA GLY A 52 1.29 21.86 11.80
C GLY A 52 0.57 21.34 10.55
N GLN A 53 0.70 20.03 10.25
CA GLN A 53 -0.03 19.35 9.19
C GLN A 53 -1.20 18.57 9.79
N LYS A 54 -2.37 18.67 9.14
CA LYS A 54 -3.57 17.96 9.54
C LYS A 54 -3.75 16.68 8.73
N PHE A 55 -4.07 15.60 9.41
CA PHE A 55 -4.39 14.30 8.83
C PHE A 55 -5.81 13.91 9.24
N SER A 56 -6.62 13.46 8.27
CA SER A 56 -8.03 13.11 8.51
C SER A 56 -8.19 11.89 9.44
N ASN A 57 -7.19 11.01 9.48
CA ASN A 57 -7.08 9.87 10.37
C ASN A 57 -5.59 9.58 10.66
N PRO A 58 -5.24 8.79 11.70
CA PRO A 58 -3.83 8.55 12.07
C PRO A 58 -3.17 7.39 11.30
N LEU A 59 -3.80 6.86 10.23
CA LEU A 59 -3.29 5.72 9.47
C LEU A 59 -2.57 6.19 8.21
N GLY A 60 -1.34 5.69 8.03
CA GLY A 60 -0.57 5.90 6.81
C GLY A 60 0.07 4.63 6.29
N LEU A 61 0.46 4.68 5.01
CA LEU A 61 1.22 3.61 4.36
C LEU A 61 2.72 3.94 4.42
N ALA A 62 3.49 3.04 5.03
CA ALA A 62 4.93 3.24 5.24
C ALA A 62 5.75 3.14 3.94
N ALA A 63 6.95 3.74 3.99
CA ALA A 63 7.95 3.61 2.93
C ALA A 63 8.31 2.15 2.66
N GLY A 64 8.85 1.92 1.48
CA GLY A 64 9.21 0.61 0.97
C GLY A 64 8.05 -0.10 0.27
N TYR A 65 6.80 0.36 0.46
CA TYR A 65 5.64 -0.18 -0.26
C TYR A 65 5.58 0.34 -1.71
N ASP A 66 5.41 1.64 -1.92
CA ASP A 66 5.50 2.23 -3.27
C ASP A 66 6.85 2.94 -3.42
N LYS A 67 7.85 2.21 -3.91
CA LYS A 67 9.23 2.74 -4.01
C LYS A 67 9.38 3.77 -5.13
N ASN A 68 8.56 3.70 -6.16
CA ASN A 68 8.73 4.47 -7.40
C ASN A 68 7.55 5.40 -7.70
N ALA A 69 6.65 5.63 -6.72
CA ALA A 69 5.44 6.44 -6.87
C ALA A 69 4.48 5.93 -7.96
N GLU A 70 4.38 4.62 -8.14
CA GLU A 70 3.60 3.99 -9.22
C GLU A 70 2.08 4.07 -8.98
N ALA A 71 1.63 4.16 -7.73
CA ALA A 71 0.21 3.99 -7.38
C ALA A 71 -0.29 4.92 -6.27
N VAL A 72 0.40 6.04 -6.00
CA VAL A 72 0.13 6.96 -4.88
C VAL A 72 -1.35 7.33 -4.73
N GLU A 73 -2.01 7.80 -5.80
CA GLU A 73 -3.42 8.23 -5.73
C GLU A 73 -4.37 7.08 -5.38
N SER A 74 -4.18 5.92 -6.02
CA SER A 74 -5.02 4.75 -5.77
C SER A 74 -4.81 4.21 -4.36
N LEU A 75 -3.56 4.19 -3.89
CA LEU A 75 -3.22 3.76 -2.54
C LEU A 75 -3.80 4.71 -1.48
N LEU A 76 -3.75 6.03 -1.68
CA LEU A 76 -4.44 7.00 -0.83
C LEU A 76 -5.95 6.73 -0.82
N GLY A 77 -6.49 6.37 -1.99
CA GLY A 77 -7.89 5.95 -2.15
C GLY A 77 -8.33 4.77 -1.29
N LEU A 78 -7.41 4.00 -0.69
CA LEU A 78 -7.77 2.91 0.25
C LEU A 78 -8.27 3.42 1.61
N GLY A 79 -8.05 4.72 1.93
CA GLY A 79 -8.45 5.34 3.20
C GLY A 79 -7.28 5.75 4.10
N PHE A 80 -6.04 5.68 3.63
CA PHE A 80 -4.90 6.25 4.34
C PHE A 80 -4.93 7.77 4.23
N SER A 81 -4.60 8.47 5.32
CA SER A 81 -4.48 9.93 5.31
C SER A 81 -3.14 10.42 4.77
N PHE A 82 -2.12 9.55 4.77
CA PHE A 82 -0.82 9.82 4.17
C PHE A 82 -0.12 8.56 3.65
N ILE A 83 0.84 8.75 2.76
CA ILE A 83 1.71 7.70 2.22
C ILE A 83 3.14 8.22 2.19
N GLU A 84 4.06 7.38 2.64
CA GLU A 84 5.50 7.62 2.50
C GLU A 84 6.01 6.81 1.30
N VAL A 85 6.47 7.50 0.25
CA VAL A 85 6.99 6.91 -0.99
C VAL A 85 8.50 6.70 -0.87
N GLY A 86 9.01 5.66 -1.52
CA GLY A 86 10.45 5.38 -1.59
C GLY A 86 10.84 4.14 -0.77
N SER A 87 12.06 4.03 -0.24
CA SER A 87 13.14 5.01 -0.35
C SER A 87 13.69 5.12 -1.78
N VAL A 88 13.89 6.35 -2.24
CA VAL A 88 14.50 6.64 -3.54
C VAL A 88 15.99 6.95 -3.38
N THR A 89 16.77 6.66 -4.41
CA THR A 89 18.18 7.03 -4.48
C THR A 89 18.40 7.96 -5.68
N PRO A 90 19.42 8.84 -5.68
CA PRO A 90 19.64 9.77 -6.79
C PRO A 90 19.90 9.08 -8.15
N ILE A 91 20.38 7.84 -8.12
CA ILE A 91 20.72 7.04 -9.30
C ILE A 91 20.04 5.67 -9.14
N PRO A 92 19.39 5.12 -10.18
CA PRO A 92 18.74 3.81 -10.11
C PRO A 92 19.68 2.71 -9.62
N GLN A 93 19.15 1.83 -8.75
CA GLN A 93 19.86 0.68 -8.20
C GLN A 93 19.11 -0.59 -8.57
N GLU A 94 19.80 -1.62 -9.04
CA GLU A 94 19.18 -2.91 -9.39
C GLU A 94 18.64 -3.67 -8.14
N GLY A 95 19.12 -3.29 -6.95
CA GLY A 95 18.76 -3.94 -5.70
C GLY A 95 19.53 -5.24 -5.44
N THR A 96 19.14 -5.95 -4.40
CA THR A 96 19.77 -7.21 -3.99
C THR A 96 19.33 -8.38 -4.90
N GLN A 97 20.18 -9.41 -5.05
CA GLN A 97 19.84 -10.64 -5.76
C GLN A 97 18.69 -11.38 -5.09
N LYS A 98 17.67 -11.74 -5.88
CA LYS A 98 16.43 -12.39 -5.40
C LYS A 98 16.68 -13.85 -4.98
N PRO A 99 15.91 -14.38 -4.00
CA PRO A 99 14.82 -13.72 -3.25
C PRO A 99 15.31 -12.81 -2.12
N CYS A 100 14.69 -11.62 -2.03
CA CYS A 100 15.09 -10.58 -1.06
C CYS A 100 14.05 -10.30 0.03
N ILE A 101 12.84 -10.82 -0.13
CA ILE A 101 11.70 -10.59 0.77
C ILE A 101 11.14 -11.96 1.14
N PHE A 102 10.87 -12.16 2.43
CA PHE A 102 10.32 -13.40 2.95
C PHE A 102 9.14 -13.08 3.86
N ARG A 103 8.10 -13.91 3.82
CA ARG A 103 6.98 -13.87 4.77
C ARG A 103 7.21 -14.95 5.82
N ILE A 104 7.28 -14.54 7.08
CA ILE A 104 7.44 -15.47 8.20
C ILE A 104 6.03 -15.91 8.63
N PRO A 105 5.68 -17.20 8.53
CA PRO A 105 4.38 -17.68 9.00
C PRO A 105 4.31 -17.54 10.53
N LEU A 106 3.10 -17.26 11.03
CA LEU A 106 2.83 -17.38 12.46
C LEU A 106 2.90 -18.86 12.83
N GLU A 107 3.69 -19.19 13.86
CA GLU A 107 3.68 -20.52 14.50
C GLU A 107 2.36 -20.79 15.21
#